data_AF-A0A7S3X9J0-F1
#
_entry.id   AF-A0A7S3X9J0-F1
#
_cell.length_a   1.000
_cell.length_b   1.000
_cell.length_c   1.000
_cell.angle_alpha   90.00
_cell.angle_beta   90.00
_cell.angle_gamma   90.00
#
_symmetry.space_group_name_H-M   'P 1'
#
loop_
_entity.id
_entity.type
_entity.pdbx_description
1 polymer ?
#
loop_
_entity_poly.entity_id
_entity_poly.type
_entity_poly.pdbx_seq_one_letter_code
_entity_poly.pdbx_strand_id
1 'polypeptide(L)'
;CKCWLPDAVFTSGQDLRELIAGPGGAHFQHVLKKYPNVDLKVEGQTSAAVPPAHRLHVSMSCEDSEMFESAAVDVLDLVETVCDMVGEELGMDEDQVDALIREIRAERYFEAHGIRTQLPNVRSRTAEPAAPAAAQDPRQPGAPVQIPVATAPAAADFEF
;
A
#
# COMPACT_ATOMS: atom_id res chain seq x y z
N CYS A 1 3.47 -7.59 -13.51
CA CYS A 1 3.00 -7.55 -12.11
C CYS A 1 2.70 -8.97 -11.68
N LYS A 2 3.02 -9.33 -10.43
CA LYS A 2 2.59 -10.57 -9.81
C LYS A 2 1.90 -10.23 -8.50
N CYS A 3 0.68 -10.71 -8.30
CA CYS A 3 -0.10 -10.51 -7.09
C CYS A 3 -0.34 -11.87 -6.42
N TRP A 4 0.26 -12.09 -5.25
CA TRP A 4 0.06 -13.30 -4.46
C TRP A 4 -1.03 -13.08 -3.42
N LEU A 5 -1.88 -14.10 -3.27
CA LEU A 5 -2.92 -14.12 -2.27
C LEU A 5 -2.35 -14.54 -0.89
N PRO A 6 -2.93 -14.02 0.21
CA PRO A 6 -2.51 -14.37 1.57
C PRO A 6 -2.81 -15.83 1.92
N ASP A 7 -2.10 -16.39 2.89
CA ASP A 7 -2.23 -17.81 3.24
C ASP A 7 -3.64 -18.20 3.72
N ALA A 8 -4.32 -17.29 4.43
CA ALA A 8 -5.60 -17.59 5.05
C ALA A 8 -6.70 -17.88 4.01
N VAL A 9 -6.65 -17.28 2.81
CA VAL A 9 -7.67 -17.52 1.77
C VAL A 9 -7.67 -18.95 1.25
N PHE A 10 -6.54 -19.68 1.36
CA PHE A 10 -6.45 -21.07 0.92
C PHE A 10 -7.20 -22.04 1.83
N THR A 11 -7.66 -21.59 3.00
CA THR A 11 -8.41 -22.42 3.95
C THR A 11 -9.91 -22.50 3.61
N SER A 12 -10.42 -21.59 2.78
CA SER A 12 -11.83 -21.51 2.37
C SER A 12 -12.32 -22.72 1.57
N GLY A 13 -11.42 -23.46 0.93
CA GLY A 13 -11.78 -24.58 0.04
C GLY A 13 -12.51 -24.16 -1.24
N GLN A 14 -12.67 -22.87 -1.49
CA GLN A 14 -13.30 -22.35 -2.70
C GLN A 14 -12.36 -22.43 -3.90
N ASP A 15 -12.94 -22.45 -5.11
CA ASP A 15 -12.17 -22.36 -6.34
C ASP A 15 -11.72 -20.91 -6.57
N LEU A 16 -10.64 -20.51 -5.88
CA LEU A 16 -10.05 -19.18 -5.98
C LEU A 16 -9.69 -18.80 -7.43
N ARG A 17 -9.40 -19.77 -8.30
CA ARG A 17 -9.10 -19.49 -9.72
C ARG A 17 -10.34 -18.96 -10.43
N GLU A 18 -11.48 -19.61 -10.23
CA GLU A 18 -12.76 -19.20 -10.82
C GLU A 18 -13.26 -17.89 -10.21
N LEU A 19 -13.06 -17.66 -8.91
CA LEU A 19 -13.42 -16.38 -8.27
C LEU A 19 -12.62 -15.20 -8.84
N ILE A 20 -11.31 -15.37 -9.02
CA ILE A 20 -10.45 -14.34 -9.59
C ILE A 20 -10.79 -14.11 -11.07
N ALA A 21 -10.88 -15.18 -11.87
CA ALA A 21 -11.17 -15.05 -13.29
C ALA A 21 -12.61 -14.57 -13.55
N GLY A 22 -13.51 -14.82 -12.59
CA GLY A 22 -14.95 -14.71 -12.74
C GLY A 22 -15.53 -15.88 -13.56
N PRO A 23 -16.86 -16.07 -13.54
CA PRO A 23 -17.52 -17.14 -14.28
C PRO A 23 -17.19 -17.06 -15.77
N GLY A 24 -16.53 -18.10 -16.29
CA GLY A 24 -16.06 -18.13 -17.69
C GLY A 24 -15.02 -17.08 -18.05
N GLY A 25 -14.28 -16.54 -17.06
CA GLY A 25 -13.25 -15.53 -17.26
C GLY A 25 -13.77 -14.09 -17.38
N ALA A 26 -15.01 -13.82 -16.95
CA ALA A 26 -15.66 -12.51 -17.14
C ALA A 26 -14.88 -11.33 -16.52
N HIS A 27 -14.28 -11.48 -15.34
CA HIS A 27 -13.49 -10.43 -14.70
C HIS A 27 -12.25 -10.11 -15.54
N PHE A 28 -11.53 -11.14 -16.00
CA PHE A 28 -10.36 -10.95 -16.84
C PHE A 28 -10.74 -10.33 -18.18
N GLN A 29 -11.83 -10.76 -18.80
CA GLN A 29 -12.32 -10.14 -20.03
C GLN A 29 -12.67 -8.66 -19.85
N HIS A 30 -13.19 -8.26 -18.69
CA HIS A 30 -13.46 -6.85 -18.39
C HIS A 30 -12.16 -6.04 -18.35
N VAL A 31 -11.14 -6.53 -17.65
CA VAL A 31 -9.82 -5.87 -17.57
C VAL A 31 -9.16 -5.82 -18.96
N LEU A 32 -9.22 -6.91 -19.73
CA LEU A 32 -8.66 -6.97 -21.09
C LEU A 32 -9.39 -6.05 -22.08
N LYS A 33 -10.70 -5.80 -21.89
CA LYS A 33 -11.44 -4.80 -22.68
C LYS A 33 -10.96 -3.38 -22.38
N LYS A 34 -10.63 -3.08 -21.12
CA LYS A 34 -10.09 -1.79 -20.69
C LYS A 34 -8.63 -1.62 -21.13
N TYR A 35 -7.86 -2.71 -21.12
CA TYR A 35 -6.44 -2.74 -21.46
C TYR A 35 -6.12 -3.85 -22.48
N PRO A 36 -6.29 -3.59 -23.79
CA PRO A 36 -6.18 -4.62 -24.82
C PRO A 36 -4.77 -5.19 -25.01
N ASN A 37 -3.73 -4.51 -24.55
CA ASN A 37 -2.33 -4.91 -24.69
C ASN A 37 -1.76 -5.56 -23.41
N VAL A 38 -2.64 -5.94 -22.48
CA VAL A 38 -2.25 -6.62 -21.24
C VAL A 38 -2.51 -8.11 -21.39
N ASP A 39 -1.59 -8.94 -20.92
CA ASP A 39 -1.78 -10.38 -20.78
C ASP A 39 -1.96 -10.71 -19.29
N LEU A 40 -3.05 -11.41 -18.96
CA LEU A 40 -3.42 -11.81 -17.60
C LEU A 40 -3.54 -13.32 -17.48
N LYS A 41 -2.94 -13.88 -16.43
CA LYS A 41 -2.95 -15.32 -16.14
C LYS A 41 -3.07 -15.58 -14.64
N VAL A 42 -3.78 -16.65 -14.27
CA VAL A 42 -3.78 -17.19 -12.91
C VAL A 42 -2.86 -18.41 -12.86
N GLU A 43 -1.75 -18.29 -12.14
CA GLU A 43 -0.70 -19.30 -12.06
C GLU A 43 -0.54 -19.82 -10.62
N GLY A 44 0.13 -20.96 -10.44
CA GLY A 44 0.43 -21.53 -9.12
C GLY A 44 -0.63 -22.48 -8.55
N GLN A 45 -0.50 -22.86 -7.28
CA GLN A 45 -1.37 -23.83 -6.61
C GLN A 45 -2.18 -23.21 -5.47
N THR A 46 -3.44 -23.63 -5.34
CA THR A 46 -4.36 -23.26 -4.26
C THR A 46 -4.07 -24.06 -2.98
N SER A 47 -2.85 -23.92 -2.44
CA SER A 47 -2.47 -24.62 -1.22
C SER A 47 -1.48 -23.82 -0.40
N ALA A 48 -1.75 -23.67 0.89
CA ALA A 48 -0.78 -23.08 1.83
C ALA A 48 0.45 -23.98 2.05
N ALA A 49 0.34 -25.29 1.75
CA ALA A 49 1.43 -26.25 1.93
C ALA A 49 2.54 -26.13 0.89
N VAL A 50 2.28 -25.49 -0.27
CA VAL A 50 3.32 -25.24 -1.26
C VAL A 50 4.14 -23.99 -0.91
N PRO A 51 5.42 -23.92 -1.31
CA PRO A 51 6.24 -22.74 -1.07
C PRO A 51 5.62 -21.46 -1.66
N PRO A 52 5.83 -20.27 -1.05
CA PRO A 52 5.23 -19.01 -1.49
C PRO A 52 5.37 -18.71 -2.99
N ALA A 53 6.52 -19.04 -3.59
CA ALA A 53 6.78 -18.81 -5.01
C ALA A 53 5.89 -19.65 -5.96
N HIS A 54 5.32 -20.75 -5.48
CA HIS A 54 4.49 -21.68 -6.26
C HIS A 54 2.99 -21.56 -5.92
N ARG A 55 2.64 -20.70 -4.96
CA ARG A 55 1.25 -20.45 -4.57
C ARG A 55 0.50 -19.71 -5.65
N LEU A 56 -0.83 -19.77 -5.54
CA LEU A 56 -1.72 -19.07 -6.45
C LEU A 56 -1.36 -17.58 -6.52
N HIS A 57 -1.15 -17.09 -7.73
CA HIS A 57 -0.90 -15.68 -7.99
C HIS A 57 -1.46 -15.27 -9.34
N VAL A 58 -1.82 -14.00 -9.44
CA VAL A 58 -2.18 -13.37 -10.71
C VAL A 58 -0.93 -12.78 -11.33
N SER A 59 -0.64 -13.19 -12.55
CA SER A 59 0.49 -12.73 -13.36
C SER A 59 -0.05 -11.82 -14.46
N MET A 60 0.55 -10.64 -14.58
CA MET A 60 0.21 -9.64 -15.58
C MET A 60 1.47 -9.19 -16.32
N SER A 61 1.40 -9.10 -17.64
CA SER A 61 2.46 -8.50 -18.46
C SER A 61 1.87 -7.49 -19.45
N CYS A 62 2.63 -6.44 -19.73
CA CYS A 62 2.26 -5.40 -20.70
C CYS A 62 3.54 -4.73 -21.20
N GLU A 63 3.56 -4.36 -22.47
CA GLU A 63 4.70 -3.67 -23.09
C GLU A 63 4.69 -2.16 -22.80
N ASP A 64 3.51 -1.59 -22.58
CA ASP A 64 3.32 -0.16 -22.31
C ASP A 64 3.34 0.12 -20.80
N SER A 65 4.23 1.00 -20.35
CA SER A 65 4.44 1.29 -18.93
C SER A 65 3.26 2.01 -18.28
N GLU A 66 2.61 2.94 -18.98
CA GLU A 66 1.50 3.73 -18.41
C GLU A 66 0.24 2.86 -18.28
N MET A 67 -0.01 2.03 -19.29
CA MET A 67 -1.06 1.02 -19.28
C MET A 67 -0.78 -0.04 -18.21
N PHE A 68 0.48 -0.46 -18.06
CA PHE A 68 0.89 -1.41 -17.03
C PHE A 68 0.59 -0.91 -15.62
N GLU A 69 0.90 0.35 -15.30
CA GLU A 69 0.62 0.90 -13.98
C GLU A 69 -0.87 0.97 -13.68
N SER A 70 -1.67 1.41 -14.65
CA SER A 70 -3.13 1.49 -14.55
C SER A 70 -3.76 0.10 -14.40
N ALA A 71 -3.37 -0.85 -15.25
CA ALA A 71 -3.86 -2.22 -15.18
C ALA A 71 -3.43 -2.93 -13.90
N ALA A 72 -2.23 -2.65 -13.38
CA ALA A 72 -1.76 -3.24 -12.12
C ALA A 72 -2.59 -2.79 -10.92
N VAL A 73 -3.16 -1.58 -10.95
CA VAL A 73 -4.08 -1.10 -9.91
C VAL A 73 -5.40 -1.86 -9.99
N ASP A 74 -6.00 -1.99 -11.19
CA ASP A 74 -7.27 -2.70 -11.36
C ASP A 74 -7.15 -4.20 -11.03
N VAL A 75 -6.03 -4.84 -11.37
CA VAL A 75 -5.78 -6.24 -11.02
C VAL A 75 -5.62 -6.40 -9.50
N LEU A 76 -5.02 -5.42 -8.84
CA LEU A 76 -4.88 -5.45 -7.38
C LEU A 76 -6.24 -5.32 -6.71
N ASP A 77 -7.06 -4.36 -7.14
CA ASP A 77 -8.45 -4.16 -6.69
C ASP A 77 -9.32 -5.42 -6.87
N LEU A 78 -9.17 -6.11 -8.00
CA LEU A 78 -9.81 -7.40 -8.23
C LEU A 78 -9.39 -8.45 -7.18
N VAL A 79 -8.09 -8.54 -6.86
CA VAL A 79 -7.60 -9.50 -5.85
C VAL A 79 -8.07 -9.09 -4.45
N GLU A 80 -8.15 -7.80 -4.14
CA GLU A 80 -8.74 -7.28 -2.89
C GLU A 80 -10.19 -7.70 -2.75
N THR A 81 -11.00 -7.48 -3.78
CA THR A 81 -12.42 -7.87 -3.81
C THR A 81 -12.59 -9.37 -3.59
N VAL A 82 -11.73 -10.22 -4.18
CA VAL A 82 -11.77 -11.66 -3.93
C VAL A 82 -11.40 -12.01 -2.49
N CYS A 83 -10.41 -11.33 -1.90
CA CYS A 83 -10.06 -11.53 -0.50
C CYS A 83 -11.19 -11.12 0.45
N ASP A 84 -11.91 -10.04 0.10
CA ASP A 84 -13.10 -9.57 0.82
C ASP A 84 -14.20 -10.64 0.81
N MET A 85 -14.61 -11.10 -0.37
CA MET A 85 -15.61 -12.17 -0.53
C MET A 85 -15.22 -13.46 0.21
N VAL A 86 -13.95 -13.87 0.13
CA VAL A 86 -13.47 -15.08 0.82
C VAL A 86 -13.41 -14.86 2.33
N GLY A 87 -13.08 -13.66 2.79
CA GLY A 87 -13.09 -13.28 4.20
C GLY A 87 -14.50 -13.34 4.79
N GLU A 88 -15.49 -12.79 4.10
CA GLU A 88 -16.91 -12.89 4.48
C GLU A 88 -17.36 -14.35 4.59
N GLU A 89 -17.00 -15.19 3.63
CA GLU A 89 -17.34 -16.62 3.63
C GLU A 89 -16.67 -17.40 4.77
N LEU A 90 -15.48 -16.98 5.19
CA LEU A 90 -14.78 -17.52 6.36
C LEU A 90 -15.35 -17.00 7.68
N GLY A 91 -16.32 -16.09 7.65
CA GLY A 91 -16.91 -15.46 8.82
C GLY A 91 -15.95 -14.49 9.53
N MET A 92 -15.02 -13.89 8.79
CA MET A 92 -14.11 -12.88 9.31
C MET A 92 -14.83 -11.54 9.47
N ASP A 93 -14.54 -10.82 10.54
CA ASP A 93 -15.02 -9.45 10.75
C ASP A 93 -14.27 -8.47 9.81
N GLU A 94 -14.82 -7.27 9.58
CA GLU A 94 -14.25 -6.25 8.69
C GLU A 94 -12.76 -5.96 9.01
N ASP A 95 -12.40 -5.83 10.28
CA ASP A 95 -11.01 -5.60 10.72
C ASP A 95 -10.06 -6.75 10.33
N GLN A 96 -10.57 -7.99 10.33
CA GLN A 96 -9.79 -9.18 9.96
C GLN A 96 -9.64 -9.27 8.43
N VAL A 97 -10.68 -8.92 7.69
CA VAL A 97 -10.64 -8.82 6.22
C VAL A 97 -9.67 -7.72 5.79
N ASP A 98 -9.68 -6.57 6.45
CA ASP A 98 -8.71 -5.49 6.25
C ASP A 98 -7.26 -5.97 6.50
N ALA A 99 -7.04 -6.71 7.59
CA ALA A 99 -5.74 -7.30 7.89
C ALA A 99 -5.31 -8.30 6.80
N LEU A 100 -6.25 -9.11 6.30
CA LEU A 100 -6.02 -10.08 5.23
C LEU A 100 -5.62 -9.39 3.92
N ILE A 101 -6.34 -8.34 3.54
CA ILE A 101 -6.06 -7.54 2.33
C ILE A 101 -4.67 -6.90 2.40
N ARG A 102 -4.22 -6.47 3.59
CA ARG A 102 -2.87 -5.91 3.79
C ARG A 102 -1.76 -6.94 3.59
N GLU A 103 -2.04 -8.23 3.73
CA GLU A 103 -1.06 -9.30 3.49
C GLU A 103 -0.86 -9.64 2.02
N ILE A 104 -1.71 -9.13 1.11
CA ILE A 104 -1.54 -9.30 -0.33
C ILE A 104 -0.17 -8.75 -0.75
N ARG A 105 0.64 -9.60 -1.38
CA ARG A 105 1.95 -9.22 -1.91
C ARG A 105 1.82 -8.90 -3.39
N ALA A 106 2.23 -7.70 -3.79
CA ALA A 106 2.27 -7.30 -5.19
C ALA A 106 3.71 -6.92 -5.56
N GLU A 107 4.27 -7.63 -6.55
CA GLU A 107 5.57 -7.30 -7.12
C GLU A 107 5.39 -6.78 -8.54
N ARG A 108 5.91 -5.58 -8.78
CA ARG A 108 5.87 -4.92 -10.07
C ARG A 108 7.27 -4.93 -10.65
N TYR A 109 7.36 -5.36 -11.91
CA TYR A 109 8.61 -5.48 -12.63
C TYR A 109 8.45 -4.76 -13.95
N PHE A 110 9.41 -3.90 -14.27
CA PHE A 110 9.55 -3.30 -15.59
C PHE A 110 10.84 -3.84 -16.21
N GLU A 111 10.73 -4.39 -17.42
CA GLU A 111 11.90 -4.83 -18.19
C GLU A 111 12.17 -3.81 -19.30
N ALA A 112 13.14 -2.92 -19.05
CA ALA A 112 13.69 -2.05 -20.07
C ALA A 112 15.12 -2.47 -20.39
N HIS A 113 15.42 -2.63 -21.67
CA HIS A 113 16.76 -2.98 -22.17
C HIS A 113 17.35 -4.27 -21.53
N GLY A 114 16.50 -5.23 -21.19
CA GLY A 114 16.90 -6.49 -20.56
C GLY A 114 17.24 -6.38 -19.07
N ILE A 115 16.98 -5.23 -18.44
CA ILE A 115 17.14 -5.03 -17.00
C ILE A 115 15.77 -5.04 -16.36
N ARG A 116 15.55 -6.01 -15.45
CA ARG A 116 14.33 -6.13 -14.67
C ARG A 116 14.43 -5.25 -13.42
N THR A 117 13.78 -4.10 -13.46
CA THR A 117 13.72 -3.15 -12.35
C THR A 117 12.47 -3.42 -11.52
N GLN A 118 12.62 -3.62 -10.21
CA GLN A 118 11.48 -3.67 -9.30
C GLN A 118 10.92 -2.26 -9.13
N LEU A 119 9.63 -2.10 -9.41
CA LEU A 119 8.91 -0.86 -9.14
C LEU A 119 8.44 -0.86 -7.67
N PRO A 120 8.51 0.28 -6.97
CA PRO A 120 8.04 0.38 -5.60
C PRO A 120 6.56 0.00 -5.51
N ASN A 121 6.21 -0.82 -4.52
CA ASN A 121 4.83 -1.20 -4.27
C ASN A 121 4.04 0.03 -3.81
N VAL A 122 3.10 0.51 -4.62
CA VAL A 122 2.38 1.78 -4.40
C VAL A 122 1.48 1.74 -3.15
N ARG A 123 1.29 0.57 -2.52
CA ARG A 123 0.59 0.45 -1.23
C ARG A 123 1.34 1.03 -0.01
N SER A 124 2.50 1.69 -0.18
CA SER A 124 3.19 2.42 0.91
C SER A 124 2.69 3.85 1.17
N ARG A 125 1.39 4.12 1.01
CA ARG A 125 0.71 5.33 1.53
C ARG A 125 -0.65 4.85 2.05
N THR A 126 -0.99 4.85 3.35
CA THR A 126 -0.71 5.86 4.38
C THR A 126 -0.64 5.17 5.74
N ALA A 127 0.56 4.95 6.25
CA ALA A 127 0.80 5.07 7.68
C ALA A 127 1.78 6.22 7.80
N GLU A 128 1.26 7.45 7.85
CA GLU A 128 1.98 8.53 8.50
C GLU A 128 1.98 8.17 9.99
N PRO A 129 3.11 7.77 10.59
CA PRO A 129 3.20 7.92 12.03
C PRO A 129 3.14 9.42 12.27
N ALA A 130 2.02 9.91 12.79
CA ALA A 130 1.99 11.20 13.46
C ALA A 130 3.07 11.13 14.54
N ALA A 131 4.26 11.63 14.20
CA ALA A 131 5.37 11.71 15.12
C ALA A 131 4.87 12.50 16.33
N PRO A 132 5.17 12.04 17.57
CA PRO A 132 4.80 12.79 18.74
C PRO A 132 5.44 14.17 18.60
N ALA A 133 4.62 15.22 18.69
CA ALA A 133 5.10 16.59 18.83
C ALA A 133 5.92 16.65 20.12
N ALA A 134 7.21 16.35 20.00
CA ALA A 134 8.20 16.59 21.01
C ALA A 134 8.24 18.11 21.17
N ALA A 135 7.58 18.58 22.24
CA ALA A 135 7.78 19.90 22.78
C ALA A 135 9.26 20.05 23.14
N GLN A 136 10.05 20.55 22.19
CA GLN A 136 11.35 21.10 22.49
C GLN A 136 11.11 22.49 23.07
N ASP A 137 10.91 22.50 24.38
CA ASP A 137 11.22 23.64 25.24
C ASP A 137 12.75 23.79 25.28
N PRO A 138 13.33 24.86 24.72
CA PRO A 138 14.73 25.16 24.94
C PRO A 138 14.78 26.30 25.95
N ARG A 139 15.03 25.99 27.23
CA ARG A 139 16.08 26.62 28.05
C ARG A 139 15.90 26.28 29.53
N GLN A 140 16.78 25.42 30.01
CA GLN A 140 17.16 25.32 31.42
C GLN A 140 18.67 25.66 31.53
N PRO A 141 19.25 25.93 32.72
CA PRO A 141 18.99 27.05 33.64
C PRO A 141 20.28 27.81 34.05
N GLY A 142 20.12 29.06 34.53
CA GLY A 142 20.82 29.63 35.68
C GLY A 142 22.34 29.88 35.65
N ALA A 143 22.73 31.16 35.57
CA ALA A 143 23.72 31.77 36.48
C ALA A 143 23.63 33.32 36.41
N PRO A 144 23.52 34.04 37.54
CA PRO A 144 23.45 35.50 37.59
C PRO A 144 24.79 36.13 38.03
N VAL A 145 25.35 37.09 37.28
CA VAL A 145 26.40 38.02 37.76
C VAL A 145 26.32 39.32 36.94
N GLN A 146 25.62 40.34 37.45
CA GLN A 146 26.12 41.59 38.08
C GLN A 146 26.33 42.80 37.15
N ILE A 147 25.89 43.94 37.70
CA ILE A 147 25.68 45.31 37.21
C ILE A 147 27.00 46.11 37.38
N PRO A 148 27.26 47.23 36.65
CA PRO A 148 26.84 48.57 37.12
C PRO A 148 26.46 49.53 35.97
N VAL A 149 25.38 50.30 36.11
CA VAL A 149 25.29 51.72 36.52
C VAL A 149 25.79 52.75 35.48
N ALA A 150 24.86 53.62 35.06
CA ALA A 150 24.98 55.06 34.76
C ALA A 150 23.84 55.43 33.80
N THR A 151 23.15 56.57 33.82
CA THR A 151 23.01 57.74 34.70
C THR A 151 21.89 58.54 34.01
N ALA A 152 20.91 59.05 34.76
CA ALA A 152 19.85 59.93 34.27
C ALA A 152 20.43 61.30 33.80
N PRO A 153 19.70 62.18 33.09
CA PRO A 153 18.65 62.98 33.78
C PRO A 153 17.45 63.46 32.94
N ALA A 154 16.35 63.71 33.67
CA ALA A 154 15.43 64.85 33.69
C ALA A 154 14.96 65.57 32.39
N ALA A 155 13.63 65.73 32.27
CA ALA A 155 12.84 66.98 32.16
C ALA A 155 11.40 66.60 31.74
N ALA A 156 10.34 66.95 32.49
CA ALA A 156 9.51 68.18 32.37
C ALA A 156 8.86 68.27 30.97
N ASP A 157 7.60 68.65 30.70
CA ASP A 157 6.60 69.52 31.32
C ASP A 157 5.39 69.40 30.34
N PHE A 158 4.14 69.18 30.76
CA PHE A 158 3.06 70.19 30.85
C PHE A 158 2.31 70.54 29.53
N GLU A 159 1.00 70.79 29.69
CA GLU A 159 0.01 71.43 28.78
C GLU A 159 -0.61 70.57 27.64
N PHE A 160 -1.93 70.54 27.39
CA PHE A 160 -3.11 71.28 27.86
C PHE A 160 -4.36 70.38 27.76
#